data_AF-A0A535UC47-F1
#
_entry.id   AF-A0A535UC47-F1
#
_cell.length_a   1.000
_cell.length_b   1.000
_cell.length_c   1.000
_cell.angle_alpha   90.00
_cell.angle_beta   90.00
_cell.angle_gamma   90.00
#
_symmetry.space_group_name_H-M   'P 1'
#
loop_
_entity.id
_entity.type
_entity.pdbx_description
1 polymer ?
#
loop_
_entity_poly.entity_id
_entity_poly.type
_entity_poly.pdbx_seq_one_letter_code
_entity_poly.pdbx_strand_id
1 'polypeptide(L)'
;MSRTVTAVHMTLRISGALLILLGLAIWTGRADAIIPVHEFLGFVLVLSLWTLAFFGARAGVPRGIVIAAIAWGLIAPLLGLTQANLLTNNWHWVIQVLHLLVGLAAIGTGEGLVQRMRRVGATPAKAA
;
A
#
# COMPACT_ATOMS: atom_id res chain seq x y z
N MET A 1 -8.14 19.07 5.46
CA MET A 1 -7.18 18.17 4.77
C MET A 1 -6.87 18.76 3.39
N SER A 2 -5.63 18.72 2.92
CA SER A 2 -5.26 19.37 1.64
C SER A 2 -5.80 18.59 0.44
N ARG A 3 -6.01 19.29 -0.69
CA ARG A 3 -6.40 18.65 -1.96
C ARG A 3 -5.41 17.58 -2.40
N THR A 4 -4.11 17.81 -2.17
CA THR A 4 -3.04 16.86 -2.46
C THR A 4 -3.20 15.56 -1.69
N VAL A 5 -3.43 15.61 -0.37
CA VAL A 5 -3.62 14.40 0.44
C VAL A 5 -4.84 13.61 -0.02
N THR A 6 -5.93 14.30 -0.38
CA THR A 6 -7.13 13.64 -0.92
C THR A 6 -6.84 12.96 -2.26
N ALA A 7 -6.12 13.62 -3.18
CA ALA A 7 -5.77 13.05 -4.47
C ALA A 7 -4.89 11.79 -4.30
N VAL A 8 -3.83 11.88 -3.48
CA VAL A 8 -2.94 10.75 -3.19
C VAL A 8 -3.68 9.61 -2.51
N HIS A 9 -4.61 9.90 -1.60
CA HIS A 9 -5.44 8.88 -0.96
C HIS A 9 -6.32 8.16 -1.98
N MET A 10 -6.95 8.89 -2.90
CA MET A 10 -7.74 8.27 -3.97
C MET A 10 -6.87 7.44 -4.92
N THR A 11 -5.67 7.90 -5.27
CA THR A 11 -4.70 7.13 -6.05
C THR A 11 -4.35 5.82 -5.35
N LEU A 12 -4.07 5.85 -4.04
CA LEU A 12 -3.81 4.64 -3.24
C LEU A 12 -4.99 3.67 -3.29
N ARG A 13 -6.23 4.15 -3.16
CA ARG A 13 -7.42 3.28 -3.17
C ARG A 13 -7.68 2.64 -4.52
N ILE A 14 -7.60 3.44 -5.59
CA ILE A 14 -7.86 2.98 -6.95
C ILE A 14 -6.76 1.99 -7.37
N SER A 15 -5.49 2.34 -7.16
CA SER A 15 -4.37 1.41 -7.43
C SER A 15 -4.48 0.13 -6.61
N GLY A 16 -4.78 0.21 -5.31
CA GLY A 16 -4.96 -0.95 -4.45
C GLY A 16 -6.09 -1.88 -4.91
N ALA A 17 -7.24 -1.33 -5.30
CA ALA A 17 -8.35 -2.12 -5.83
C ALA A 17 -7.98 -2.82 -7.15
N LEU A 18 -7.35 -2.08 -8.08
CA LEU A 18 -6.88 -2.64 -9.35
C LEU A 18 -5.83 -3.73 -9.12
N LEU A 19 -4.89 -3.52 -8.21
CA LEU A 19 -3.84 -4.49 -7.88
C LEU A 19 -4.42 -5.80 -7.35
N ILE A 20 -5.44 -5.75 -6.49
CA ILE A 20 -6.12 -6.96 -6.02
C ILE A 20 -6.75 -7.71 -7.19
N LEU A 21 -7.48 -7.02 -8.07
CA LEU A 21 -8.13 -7.64 -9.23
C LEU A 21 -7.11 -8.25 -10.19
N LEU A 22 -6.05 -7.52 -10.54
CA LEU A 22 -4.99 -8.01 -11.42
C LEU A 22 -4.22 -9.16 -10.77
N GLY A 23 -3.91 -9.07 -9.47
CA GLY A 23 -3.22 -10.12 -8.74
C GLY A 23 -4.00 -11.43 -8.72
N LEU A 24 -5.33 -11.36 -8.51
CA LEU A 24 -6.21 -12.53 -8.60
C LEU A 24 -6.26 -13.11 -10.01
N ALA A 25 -6.28 -12.27 -11.05
CA ALA A 25 -6.23 -12.73 -12.44
C ALA A 25 -4.89 -13.45 -12.74
N ILE A 26 -3.76 -12.87 -12.34
CA ILE A 26 -2.41 -13.43 -12.50
C ILE A 26 -2.28 -14.77 -11.74
N TRP A 27 -2.82 -14.86 -10.52
CA TRP A 27 -2.81 -16.07 -9.72
C TRP A 27 -3.34 -17.29 -10.49
N THR A 28 -4.33 -17.12 -11.36
CA THR A 28 -4.89 -18.22 -12.16
C THR A 28 -3.91 -18.85 -13.17
N GLY A 29 -2.72 -18.27 -13.37
CA GLY A 29 -1.70 -18.72 -14.33
C GLY A 29 -2.10 -18.48 -15.79
N ARG A 30 -3.07 -17.60 -16.05
CA ARG A 30 -3.62 -17.32 -17.39
C ARG A 30 -3.46 -15.87 -17.83
N ALA A 31 -2.83 -15.04 -17.00
CA ALA A 31 -2.80 -13.59 -17.19
C ALA A 31 -1.38 -13.01 -17.08
N ASP A 32 -0.35 -13.79 -17.42
CA ASP A 32 1.05 -13.35 -17.25
C ASP A 32 1.38 -12.09 -18.07
N ALA A 33 0.69 -11.88 -19.20
CA ALA A 33 0.86 -10.71 -20.05
C ALA A 33 0.54 -9.36 -19.36
N ILE A 34 -0.22 -9.37 -18.26
CA ILE A 34 -0.55 -8.14 -17.49
C ILE A 34 0.33 -7.94 -16.26
N ILE A 35 1.31 -8.81 -16.00
CA ILE A 35 2.25 -8.66 -14.87
C ILE A 35 2.93 -7.27 -14.87
N PRO A 36 3.46 -6.74 -15.99
CA PRO A 36 4.09 -5.41 -15.99
C PRO A 36 3.15 -4.29 -15.56
N VAL A 37 1.84 -4.41 -15.86
CA VAL A 37 0.82 -3.44 -15.43
C VAL A 37 0.58 -3.55 -13.93
N HIS A 38 0.52 -4.77 -13.40
CA HIS A 38 0.43 -5.01 -11.96
C HIS A 38 1.64 -4.43 -11.22
N GLU A 39 2.87 -4.69 -11.69
CA GLU A 39 4.09 -4.14 -11.09
C GLU A 39 4.11 -2.61 -11.12
N PHE A 40 3.77 -2.00 -12.26
CA PHE A 40 3.68 -0.55 -12.39
C PHE A 40 2.70 0.06 -11.37
N LEU A 41 1.49 -0.50 -11.28
CA LEU A 41 0.50 -0.05 -10.29
C LEU A 41 0.99 -0.28 -8.85
N GLY A 42 1.80 -1.31 -8.62
CA GLY A 42 2.45 -1.59 -7.34
C GLY A 42 3.35 -0.44 -6.93
N PHE A 43 4.18 0.07 -7.84
CA PHE A 43 4.99 1.26 -7.58
C PHE A 43 4.15 2.51 -7.35
N VAL A 44 3.06 2.70 -8.11
CA VAL A 44 2.11 3.82 -7.88
C VAL A 44 1.51 3.77 -6.48
N LEU A 45 1.11 2.57 -6.01
CA LEU A 45 0.62 2.35 -4.64
C LEU A 45 1.69 2.71 -3.60
N VAL A 46 2.92 2.21 -3.77
CA VAL A 46 4.04 2.44 -2.85
C VAL A 46 4.36 3.94 -2.74
N LEU A 47 4.48 4.64 -3.87
CA LEU A 47 4.75 6.08 -3.89
C LEU A 47 3.61 6.87 -3.24
N SER A 48 2.37 6.45 -3.44
CA SER A 48 1.21 7.05 -2.76
C SER A 48 1.29 6.83 -1.24
N LEU A 49 1.61 5.62 -0.80
CA LEU A 49 1.76 5.27 0.62
C LEU A 49 2.88 6.09 1.28
N TRP A 50 4.05 6.20 0.67
CA TRP A 50 5.16 7.01 1.19
C TRP A 50 4.83 8.51 1.21
N THR A 51 4.11 8.99 0.20
CA THR A 51 3.63 10.38 0.18
C THR A 51 2.67 10.64 1.34
N LEU A 52 1.73 9.73 1.61
CA LEU A 52 0.85 9.82 2.79
C LEU A 52 1.62 9.68 4.10
N ALA A 53 2.66 8.85 4.16
CA ALA A 53 3.52 8.72 5.33
C ALA A 53 4.26 10.03 5.64
N PHE A 54 4.78 10.70 4.61
CA PHE A 54 5.38 12.02 4.72
C PHE A 54 4.39 13.05 5.27
N PHE A 55 3.21 13.17 4.67
CA PHE A 55 2.18 14.10 5.16
C PHE A 55 1.68 13.74 6.57
N GLY A 56 1.56 12.43 6.88
CA GLY A 56 1.21 11.94 8.20
C GLY A 56 2.24 12.34 9.26
N ALA A 57 3.53 12.17 8.96
CA ALA A 57 4.62 12.59 9.84
C ALA A 57 4.58 14.10 10.09
N ARG A 58 4.40 14.91 9.03
CA ARG A 58 4.27 16.37 9.13
C ARG A 58 3.05 16.81 9.92
N ALA A 59 1.97 16.04 9.87
CA ALA A 59 0.73 16.29 10.61
C ALA A 59 0.77 15.78 12.06
N GLY A 60 1.89 15.19 12.54
CA GLY A 60 2.00 14.71 13.92
C GLY A 60 1.32 13.35 14.18
N VAL A 61 1.08 12.55 13.14
CA VAL A 61 0.59 11.17 13.30
C VAL A 61 1.64 10.33 14.06
N PRO A 62 1.22 9.38 14.94
CA PRO A 62 2.16 8.55 15.71
C PRO A 62 3.21 7.86 14.84
N ARG A 63 4.48 7.90 15.28
CA ARG A 63 5.63 7.39 14.51
C ARG A 63 5.46 5.94 14.07
N GLY A 64 4.84 5.09 14.90
CA GLY A 64 4.66 3.66 14.60
C GLY A 64 3.96 3.40 13.26
N ILE A 65 2.87 4.11 12.95
CA ILE A 65 2.16 3.90 11.67
C ILE A 65 2.90 4.51 10.48
N VAL A 66 3.65 5.60 10.70
CA VAL A 66 4.52 6.19 9.67
C VAL A 66 5.63 5.21 9.30
N ILE A 67 6.30 4.61 10.30
CA ILE A 67 7.34 3.60 10.09
C ILE A 67 6.76 2.37 9.41
N ALA A 68 5.59 1.90 9.84
CA ALA A 68 4.92 0.77 9.18
C ALA A 68 4.64 1.07 7.70
N ALA A 69 4.19 2.29 7.35
CA ALA A 69 3.96 2.68 5.97
C ALA A 69 5.23 2.66 5.12
N ILE A 70 6.35 3.14 5.68
CA ILE A 70 7.65 3.08 5.01
C ILE A 70 8.08 1.63 4.81
N ALA A 71 7.99 0.81 5.85
CA ALA A 71 8.36 -0.60 5.82
C ALA A 71 7.54 -1.39 4.78
N TRP A 72 6.21 -1.24 4.78
CA TRP A 72 5.37 -1.90 3.78
C TRP A 72 5.67 -1.44 2.36
N GLY A 73 5.98 -0.15 2.16
CA GLY A 73 6.38 0.36 0.86
C GLY A 73 7.72 -0.20 0.35
N LEU A 74 8.57 -0.75 1.22
CA LEU A 74 9.78 -1.50 0.82
C LEU A 74 9.51 -2.99 0.65
N ILE A 75 8.80 -3.60 1.62
CA ILE A 75 8.54 -5.04 1.64
C ILE A 75 7.68 -5.47 0.44
N ALA A 76 6.65 -4.70 0.09
CA ALA A 76 5.74 -5.05 -1.01
C ALA A 76 6.44 -5.21 -2.36
N PRO A 77 7.22 -4.23 -2.88
CA PRO A 77 7.92 -4.39 -4.15
C PRO A 77 9.03 -5.44 -4.08
N LEU A 78 9.76 -5.53 -2.96
CA LEU A 78 10.80 -6.55 -2.82
C LEU A 78 10.21 -7.97 -2.92
N LEU A 79 9.14 -8.24 -2.17
CA LEU A 79 8.46 -9.52 -2.23
C LEU A 79 7.82 -9.76 -3.62
N GLY A 80 7.16 -8.76 -4.19
CA GLY A 80 6.49 -8.88 -5.49
C GLY A 80 7.44 -9.20 -6.65
N LEU A 81 8.54 -8.45 -6.77
CA LEU A 81 9.53 -8.65 -7.83
C LEU A 81 10.31 -9.95 -7.69
N THR A 82 10.46 -10.46 -6.45
CA THR A 82 11.16 -11.72 -6.21
C THR A 82 10.23 -12.94 -6.15
N GLN A 83 8.91 -12.72 -6.08
CA GLN A 83 7.89 -13.76 -5.87
C GLN A 83 8.07 -14.96 -6.80
N ALA A 84 8.23 -14.73 -8.10
CA ALA A 84 8.32 -15.77 -9.11
C ALA A 84 9.47 -16.76 -8.88
N ASN A 85 10.49 -16.37 -8.10
CA ASN A 85 11.67 -17.17 -7.80
C ASN A 85 11.61 -17.83 -6.40
N LEU A 86 10.54 -17.60 -5.63
CA LEU A 86 10.39 -18.12 -4.28
C LEU A 86 9.46 -19.33 -4.26
N LEU A 87 9.88 -20.40 -3.58
CA LEU A 87 9.12 -21.64 -3.40
C LEU A 87 8.45 -22.13 -4.70
N THR A 88 9.21 -22.29 -5.78
CA THR A 88 8.72 -22.64 -7.14
C THR A 88 8.11 -24.03 -7.30
N ASN A 89 7.82 -24.72 -6.19
CA ASN A 89 7.17 -26.02 -6.14
C ASN A 89 5.67 -25.87 -5.83
N ASN A 90 5.00 -26.97 -5.45
CA ASN A 90 3.57 -26.97 -5.10
C ASN A 90 3.17 -26.05 -3.93
N TRP A 91 4.13 -25.47 -3.21
CA TRP A 91 3.92 -24.50 -2.14
C TRP A 91 4.03 -23.04 -2.59
N HIS A 92 4.21 -22.77 -3.89
CA HIS A 92 4.33 -21.40 -4.42
C HIS A 92 3.13 -20.50 -4.04
N TRP A 93 1.93 -21.09 -3.93
CA TRP A 93 0.72 -20.39 -3.52
C TRP A 93 0.86 -19.71 -2.15
N VAL A 94 1.73 -20.21 -1.26
CA VAL A 94 1.99 -19.59 0.05
C VAL A 94 2.63 -18.21 -0.14
N ILE A 95 3.54 -18.07 -1.10
CA ILE A 95 4.16 -16.78 -1.43
C ILE A 95 3.11 -15.85 -2.05
N GLN A 96 2.23 -16.37 -2.91
CA GLN A 96 1.13 -15.60 -3.50
C GLN A 96 0.16 -15.05 -2.43
N VAL A 97 -0.23 -15.89 -1.44
CA VAL A 97 -1.03 -15.46 -0.28
C VAL A 97 -0.28 -14.40 0.53
N LEU A 98 1.00 -14.64 0.84
CA LEU A 98 1.81 -13.71 1.63
C LEU A 98 1.90 -12.35 0.94
N HIS A 99 2.13 -12.33 -0.38
CA HIS A 99 2.18 -11.11 -1.16
C HIS A 99 0.85 -10.34 -1.15
N LEU A 100 -0.27 -11.06 -1.31
CA LEU A 100 -1.60 -10.46 -1.18
C LEU A 100 -1.80 -9.83 0.21
N LEU A 101 -1.43 -10.53 1.28
CA LEU A 101 -1.53 -10.01 2.66
C LEU A 101 -0.65 -8.77 2.89
N VAL A 102 0.57 -8.76 2.35
CA VAL A 102 1.46 -7.60 2.38
C VAL A 102 0.84 -6.41 1.63
N GLY A 103 0.24 -6.64 0.46
CA GLY A 103 -0.49 -5.62 -0.29
C GLY A 103 -1.66 -5.05 0.50
N LEU A 104 -2.47 -5.91 1.15
CA LEU A 104 -3.56 -5.48 2.02
C LEU A 104 -3.06 -4.68 3.24
N ALA A 105 -1.94 -5.09 3.84
CA ALA A 105 -1.32 -4.36 4.94
C ALA A 105 -0.84 -2.96 4.50
N ALA A 106 -0.26 -2.84 3.31
CA ALA A 106 0.14 -1.55 2.72
C ALA A 106 -1.07 -0.62 2.51
N ILE A 107 -2.15 -1.13 1.91
CA ILE A 107 -3.40 -0.39 1.69
C ILE A 107 -4.01 0.05 3.03
N GLY A 108 -4.17 -0.88 3.96
CA GLY A 108 -4.76 -0.61 5.28
C GLY A 108 -3.95 0.39 6.09
N THR A 109 -2.62 0.37 5.96
CA THR A 109 -1.74 1.37 6.59
C THR A 109 -1.96 2.75 5.99
N GLY A 110 -2.12 2.86 4.66
CA GLY A 110 -2.46 4.11 3.97
C GLY A 110 -3.79 4.71 4.43
N GLU A 111 -4.84 3.87 4.54
CA GLU A 111 -6.14 4.27 5.11
C GLU A 111 -5.98 4.76 6.56
N GLY A 112 -5.22 4.02 7.36
CA GLY A 112 -4.97 4.32 8.76
C GLY A 112 -4.21 5.65 8.97
N LEU A 113 -3.29 5.99 8.07
CA LEU A 113 -2.58 7.28 8.08
C LEU A 113 -3.56 8.43 7.86
N VAL A 114 -4.36 8.38 6.79
CA VAL A 114 -5.33 9.44 6.46
C VAL A 114 -6.36 9.63 7.56
N GLN A 115 -6.87 8.54 8.14
CA GLN A 115 -7.80 8.63 9.25
C GLN A 115 -7.19 9.34 10.47
N ARG A 116 -5.92 9.04 10.80
CA ARG A 116 -5.23 9.70 11.93
C ARG A 116 -4.92 11.16 11.63
N MET A 117 -4.52 11.51 10.41
CA MET A 117 -4.34 12.90 10.00
C MET A 117 -5.62 13.73 10.20
N ARG A 118 -6.78 13.16 9.85
CA ARG A 118 -8.08 13.81 10.09
C ARG A 118 -8.34 14.02 11.59
N ARG A 119 -8.01 13.05 12.44
CA ARG A 119 -8.18 13.17 13.91
C ARG A 119 -7.27 14.23 14.52
N VAL A 120 -6.00 14.28 14.12
CA VAL A 120 -5.07 15.32 14.61
C VAL A 120 -5.55 16.71 14.21
N GLY A 121 -5.96 16.89 12.95
CA GLY A 121 -6.50 18.18 12.48
C GLY A 121 -7.88 18.55 13.05
N ALA A 122 -8.63 17.58 13.59
CA ALA A 122 -9.93 17.80 14.21
C ALA A 122 -9.85 18.08 15.72
N THR A 123 -8.67 17.99 16.34
CA THR A 123 -8.47 18.38 17.74
C THR A 123 -8.37 19.91 17.80
N PRO A 124 -9.40 20.65 18.24
CA PRO A 124 -9.37 22.10 18.29
C PRO A 124 -8.64 22.58 19.54
N ALA A 125 -8.10 23.81 19.45
CA ALA A 125 -7.62 24.64 20.53
C ALA A 125 -8.67 24.84 21.64
N LYS A 126 -8.87 23.83 22.49
CA LYS A 126 -9.70 23.87 23.70
C LYS A 126 -8.83 23.76 24.95
N ALA A 127 -7.66 24.39 24.89
CA ALA A 127 -6.72 24.52 26.00
C ALA A 127 -5.83 25.76 25.74
N ALA A 128 -6.42 26.94 25.78
CA ALA A 128 -5.74 28.22 26.02
C ALA A 128 -6.79 29.22 26.51
#